data_AF-A0A5N6KKG1-F1
#
_entry.id   AF-A0A5N6KKG1-F1
#
_cell.length_a   1.000
_cell.length_b   1.000
_cell.length_c   1.000
_cell.angle_alpha   90.00
_cell.angle_beta   90.00
_cell.angle_gamma   90.00
#
_symmetry.space_group_name_H-M   'P 1'
#
loop_
_entity.id
_entity.type
_entity.pdbx_description
1 polymer ?
#
loop_
_entity_poly.entity_id
_entity_poly.type
_entity_poly.pdbx_seq_one_letter_code
_entity_poly.pdbx_strand_id
1 'polypeptide(L)'
;MRTWVRSGISTSGLYRTIANMTVVHVLDDYYLAITLLITVAYQLFFFSIAFSLKFDKLTDFAGGTNFVVLAIITLAFSGHHNARQIVASLFIMIWGARLSAFLLFRILKTGKDDRFDDKRDNFFKFLGFWVAQMFWVWIVSLPVTLLNSPKVTRFQQPAFGTASDIAGVILYAIGIIMESVSDIQKYLFKVQNSDKSKICAKGFFSWSRHPNYFGEIIIQFAIFMIAVSPAAEGFVHGGARKALYASIIGPIFLTTLLMFVSGLTLQERPGAKKRYENNNHWEEYSRYLKRTSILIPFPPQLYEKMPMILKRTIFLEFPIYVFDPAKHADVGQGQHDAEEGRQSHLSRLRSRNHWLFIFVTVVNANANPPPHSAPPPSSRDFHCRVRSSWPFIPVPQPLVIPTPGKSVVSVKGGCIEGLDWAMAKHIWVKRAMVPIPEGAELLEEEPEHAPYICRTTDLGENGNEKMEAGAA
;
A
#
# COMPACT_ATOMS: atom_id res chain seq x y z
N MET A 1 -25.52 77.31 -22.66
CA MET A 1 -26.73 76.56 -22.22
C MET A 1 -26.47 75.08 -22.46
N ARG A 2 -26.64 74.19 -21.47
CA ARG A 2 -27.92 73.56 -21.06
C ARG A 2 -28.66 72.85 -22.22
N THR A 3 -28.42 71.55 -22.40
CA THR A 3 -29.41 70.43 -22.31
C THR A 3 -28.82 69.14 -22.88
N TRP A 4 -29.36 67.99 -22.44
CA TRP A 4 -28.98 66.61 -22.84
C TRP A 4 -27.56 66.17 -22.42
N VAL A 5 -27.30 64.93 -21.98
CA VAL A 5 -28.19 63.77 -21.76
C VAL A 5 -28.22 63.39 -20.27
N ARG A 6 -29.41 63.12 -19.72
CA ARG A 6 -29.56 62.37 -18.46
C ARG A 6 -29.47 60.88 -18.75
N SER A 7 -28.41 60.22 -18.28
CA SER A 7 -28.34 58.76 -18.19
C SER A 7 -27.62 58.37 -16.90
N GLY A 8 -28.33 58.53 -15.78
CA GLY A 8 -27.85 58.18 -14.44
C GLY A 8 -27.73 56.68 -14.23
N ILE A 9 -26.78 56.03 -14.89
CA ILE A 9 -26.37 54.66 -14.60
C ILE A 9 -25.67 54.69 -13.24
N SER A 10 -26.47 54.50 -12.19
CA SER A 10 -25.99 54.44 -10.82
C SER A 10 -24.98 53.29 -10.70
N THR A 11 -23.73 53.60 -10.36
CA THR A 11 -22.66 52.59 -10.25
C THR A 11 -23.00 51.53 -9.20
N SER A 12 -23.68 51.91 -8.12
CA SER A 12 -24.23 51.00 -7.10
C SER A 12 -25.31 50.06 -7.64
N GLY A 13 -25.94 50.38 -8.78
CA GLY A 13 -26.83 49.48 -9.52
C GLY A 13 -26.05 48.34 -10.18
N LEU A 14 -24.95 48.64 -10.88
CA LEU A 14 -24.12 47.61 -11.53
C LEU A 14 -23.47 46.69 -10.50
N TYR A 15 -22.96 47.25 -9.40
CA TYR A 15 -22.47 46.46 -8.26
C TYR A 15 -23.57 45.61 -7.60
N ARG A 16 -24.82 46.09 -7.50
CA ARG A 16 -25.96 45.26 -7.03
C ARG A 16 -26.28 44.09 -7.96
N THR A 17 -26.23 44.28 -9.28
CA THR A 17 -26.49 43.21 -10.24
C THR A 17 -25.41 42.11 -10.17
N ILE A 18 -24.15 42.48 -9.93
CA ILE A 18 -23.05 41.51 -9.73
C ILE A 18 -23.14 40.85 -8.34
N ALA A 19 -23.54 41.58 -7.31
CA ALA A 19 -23.67 41.05 -5.93
C ALA A 19 -24.86 40.10 -5.72
N ASN A 20 -25.86 40.11 -6.61
CA ASN A 20 -27.05 39.26 -6.54
C ASN A 20 -26.99 38.06 -7.53
N MET A 21 -25.83 37.40 -7.65
CA MET A 21 -25.82 36.03 -8.18
C MET A 21 -26.57 35.12 -7.20
N THR A 22 -27.77 34.68 -7.57
CA THR A 22 -28.57 33.76 -6.76
C THR A 22 -27.81 32.47 -6.54
N VAL A 23 -27.60 32.09 -5.28
CA VAL A 23 -26.88 30.87 -4.87
C VAL A 23 -27.46 29.68 -5.63
N VAL A 24 -26.64 28.98 -6.41
CA VAL A 24 -27.14 27.93 -7.30
C VAL A 24 -27.30 26.64 -6.50
N HIS A 25 -28.54 26.28 -6.16
CA HIS A 25 -28.86 24.94 -5.64
C HIS A 25 -28.91 23.96 -6.82
N VAL A 26 -28.05 22.94 -6.84
CA VAL A 26 -27.88 22.03 -7.99
C VAL A 26 -28.49 20.65 -7.74
N LEU A 27 -27.99 19.94 -6.74
CA LEU A 27 -28.42 18.58 -6.35
C LEU A 27 -28.52 18.43 -4.83
N ASP A 28 -27.65 19.12 -4.09
CA ASP A 28 -27.63 19.17 -2.64
C ASP A 28 -27.07 20.52 -2.16
N ASP A 29 -27.46 20.95 -0.95
CA ASP A 29 -27.02 22.23 -0.38
C ASP A 29 -25.54 22.27 0.06
N TYR A 30 -24.83 21.14 0.01
CA TYR A 30 -23.42 21.02 0.42
C TYR A 30 -22.47 20.89 -0.78
N TYR A 31 -23.00 20.89 -2.02
CA TYR A 31 -22.29 20.59 -3.28
C TYR A 31 -21.61 19.22 -3.36
N LEU A 32 -21.96 18.27 -2.48
CA LEU A 32 -21.33 16.96 -2.41
C LEU A 32 -21.63 16.09 -3.63
N ALA A 33 -22.89 16.03 -4.08
CA ALA A 33 -23.30 15.20 -5.20
C ALA A 33 -22.81 15.77 -6.54
N ILE A 34 -22.91 17.09 -6.73
CA ILE A 34 -22.44 17.73 -7.97
C ILE A 34 -20.92 17.66 -8.11
N THR A 35 -20.14 17.87 -7.04
CA THR A 35 -18.68 17.70 -7.10
C THR A 35 -18.27 16.24 -7.30
N LEU A 36 -18.99 15.27 -6.72
CA LEU A 36 -18.74 13.84 -6.97
C LEU A 36 -18.97 13.48 -8.44
N LEU A 37 -20.10 13.91 -9.02
CA LEU A 37 -20.43 13.65 -10.43
C LEU A 37 -19.42 14.30 -11.39
N ILE A 38 -19.01 15.56 -11.13
CA ILE A 38 -17.94 16.22 -11.88
C ILE A 38 -16.63 15.43 -11.74
N THR A 39 -16.26 15.01 -10.53
CA THR A 39 -15.04 14.23 -10.28
C THR A 39 -15.06 12.92 -11.08
N VAL A 40 -16.15 12.16 -11.00
CA VAL A 40 -16.30 10.87 -11.71
C VAL A 40 -16.27 11.07 -13.22
N ALA A 41 -17.04 12.02 -13.77
CA ALA A 41 -17.06 12.28 -15.21
C ALA A 41 -15.69 12.72 -15.74
N TYR A 42 -15.01 13.63 -15.02
CA TYR A 42 -13.68 14.13 -15.37
C TYR A 42 -12.63 13.00 -15.33
N GLN A 43 -12.57 12.24 -14.23
CA GLN A 43 -11.63 11.12 -14.10
C GLN A 43 -11.92 10.00 -15.11
N LEU A 44 -13.18 9.70 -15.43
CA LEU A 44 -13.53 8.70 -16.46
C LEU A 44 -13.20 9.17 -17.89
N PHE A 45 -13.37 10.45 -18.20
CA PHE A 45 -12.93 11.03 -19.48
C PHE A 45 -11.40 10.90 -19.65
N PHE A 46 -10.64 11.32 -18.65
CA PHE A 46 -9.18 11.24 -18.68
C PHE A 46 -8.65 9.79 -18.61
N PHE A 47 -9.32 8.89 -17.87
CA PHE A 47 -9.08 7.45 -17.92
C PHE A 47 -9.27 6.88 -19.33
N SER A 48 -10.35 7.26 -20.02
CA SER A 48 -10.66 6.76 -21.36
C SER A 48 -9.58 7.15 -22.37
N ILE A 49 -9.07 8.39 -22.29
CA ILE A 49 -7.95 8.86 -23.11
C ILE A 49 -6.66 8.11 -22.74
N ALA A 50 -6.32 8.05 -21.44
CA ALA A 50 -5.08 7.43 -20.97
C ALA A 50 -5.01 5.92 -21.26
N PHE A 51 -6.14 5.21 -21.17
CA PHE A 51 -6.22 3.79 -21.53
C PHE A 51 -6.11 3.57 -23.05
N SER A 52 -6.89 4.31 -23.84
CA SER A 52 -6.93 4.15 -25.30
C SER A 52 -5.61 4.51 -25.98
N LEU A 53 -4.92 5.55 -25.49
CA LEU A 53 -3.62 6.00 -26.02
C LEU A 53 -2.41 5.39 -25.29
N LYS A 54 -2.65 4.52 -24.30
CA LYS A 54 -1.64 4.03 -23.32
C LYS A 54 -0.76 5.14 -22.73
N PHE A 55 -1.35 6.32 -22.53
CA PHE A 55 -0.65 7.56 -22.15
C PHE A 55 -0.73 7.79 -20.62
N ASP A 56 0.08 7.02 -19.90
CA ASP A 56 0.26 7.06 -18.44
C ASP A 56 0.51 8.45 -17.86
N LYS A 57 1.23 9.30 -18.60
CA LYS A 57 1.65 10.68 -18.27
C LYS A 57 0.50 11.62 -17.91
N LEU A 58 -0.73 11.27 -18.29
CA LEU A 58 -1.93 12.06 -18.09
C LEU A 58 -2.60 11.85 -16.72
N THR A 59 -2.25 10.76 -16.01
CA THR A 59 -2.83 10.38 -14.70
C THR A 59 -2.63 11.47 -13.63
N ASP A 60 -1.37 11.79 -13.34
CA ASP A 60 -0.95 12.80 -12.35
C ASP A 60 -1.51 14.20 -12.68
N PHE A 61 -1.59 14.54 -13.97
CA PHE A 61 -2.18 15.81 -14.45
C PHE A 61 -3.68 15.86 -14.15
N ALA A 62 -4.44 14.84 -14.59
CA ALA A 62 -5.89 14.76 -14.38
C ALA A 62 -6.29 14.64 -12.90
N GLY A 63 -5.37 14.19 -12.03
CA GLY A 63 -5.51 14.29 -10.59
C GLY A 63 -5.50 15.75 -10.12
N GLY A 64 -4.39 16.45 -10.33
CA GLY A 64 -4.19 17.81 -9.82
C GLY A 64 -5.09 18.89 -10.46
N THR A 65 -5.44 18.78 -11.74
CA THR A 65 -6.31 19.75 -12.41
C THR A 65 -7.78 19.64 -12.00
N ASN A 66 -8.22 18.48 -11.53
CA ASN A 66 -9.59 18.26 -11.08
C ASN A 66 -9.87 19.07 -9.80
N PHE A 67 -8.92 19.16 -8.86
CA PHE A 67 -8.98 20.10 -7.73
C PHE A 67 -9.22 21.54 -8.17
N VAL A 68 -8.53 22.00 -9.22
CA VAL A 68 -8.69 23.35 -9.78
C VAL A 68 -10.11 23.54 -10.32
N VAL A 69 -10.63 22.56 -11.07
CA VAL A 69 -11.99 22.56 -11.63
C VAL A 69 -13.06 22.59 -10.54
N LEU A 70 -12.95 21.77 -9.49
CA LEU A 70 -13.90 21.77 -8.37
C LEU A 70 -13.89 23.10 -7.59
N ALA A 71 -12.72 23.70 -7.40
CA ALA A 71 -12.59 25.00 -6.74
C ALA A 71 -13.23 26.12 -7.55
N ILE A 72 -12.98 26.18 -8.87
CA ILE A 72 -13.62 27.15 -9.77
C ILE A 72 -15.14 26.99 -9.75
N ILE A 73 -15.66 25.77 -9.92
CA ILE A 73 -17.10 25.51 -10.04
C ILE A 73 -17.82 25.81 -8.72
N THR A 74 -17.29 25.35 -7.58
CA THR A 74 -17.93 25.62 -6.27
C THR A 74 -17.88 27.10 -5.92
N LEU A 75 -16.78 27.82 -6.22
CA LEU A 75 -16.70 29.26 -6.00
C LEU A 75 -17.69 30.03 -6.90
N ALA A 76 -17.84 29.63 -8.16
CA ALA A 76 -18.79 30.25 -9.08
C ALA A 76 -20.26 30.01 -8.67
N PHE A 77 -20.61 28.80 -8.22
CA PHE A 77 -21.97 28.46 -7.79
C PHE A 77 -22.34 29.09 -6.43
N SER A 78 -21.35 29.34 -5.56
CA SER A 78 -21.50 29.98 -4.24
C SER A 78 -22.36 31.26 -4.25
N GLY A 79 -22.26 32.06 -5.32
CA GLY A 79 -22.83 33.41 -5.43
C GLY A 79 -22.13 34.45 -4.53
N HIS A 80 -21.81 34.06 -3.31
CA HIS A 80 -21.12 34.87 -2.31
C HIS A 80 -19.59 34.71 -2.42
N HIS A 81 -18.94 35.82 -2.81
CA HIS A 81 -17.50 35.90 -3.06
C HIS A 81 -16.77 36.64 -1.92
N ASN A 82 -16.97 36.23 -0.67
CA ASN A 82 -16.23 36.83 0.46
C ASN A 82 -14.74 36.41 0.39
N ALA A 83 -13.86 37.21 0.99
CA ALA A 83 -12.41 36.99 0.94
C ALA A 83 -11.99 35.58 1.39
N ARG A 84 -12.69 34.96 2.37
CA ARG A 84 -12.40 33.60 2.84
C ARG A 84 -12.63 32.53 1.76
N GLN A 85 -13.79 32.55 1.09
CA GLN A 85 -14.09 31.68 -0.06
C GLN A 85 -13.04 31.85 -1.16
N ILE A 86 -12.68 33.09 -1.50
CA ILE A 86 -11.68 33.40 -2.53
C ILE A 86 -10.30 32.85 -2.15
N VAL A 87 -9.80 33.14 -0.93
CA VAL A 87 -8.46 32.72 -0.49
C VAL A 87 -8.34 31.20 -0.41
N ALA A 88 -9.31 30.50 0.21
CA ALA A 88 -9.28 29.04 0.29
C ALA A 88 -9.34 28.37 -1.10
N SER A 89 -10.15 28.92 -2.00
CA SER A 89 -10.24 28.44 -3.39
C SER A 89 -8.95 28.73 -4.18
N LEU A 90 -8.35 29.92 -4.03
CA LEU A 90 -7.04 30.23 -4.62
C LEU A 90 -5.94 29.31 -4.11
N PHE A 91 -5.93 28.98 -2.82
CA PHE A 91 -4.92 28.11 -2.22
C PHE A 91 -4.99 26.68 -2.79
N ILE A 92 -6.17 26.08 -2.89
CA ILE A 92 -6.29 24.74 -3.51
C ILE A 92 -6.05 24.78 -5.03
N MET A 93 -6.43 25.87 -5.72
CA MET A 93 -6.14 26.06 -7.15
C MET A 93 -4.65 26.19 -7.43
N ILE A 94 -3.94 27.03 -6.68
CA ILE A 94 -2.48 27.24 -6.83
C ILE A 94 -1.73 25.95 -6.53
N TRP A 95 -2.08 25.24 -5.44
CA TRP A 95 -1.49 23.94 -5.13
C TRP A 95 -1.77 22.90 -6.23
N GLY A 96 -3.03 22.71 -6.63
CA GLY A 96 -3.41 21.72 -7.65
C GLY A 96 -2.76 22.00 -9.02
N ALA A 97 -2.71 23.26 -9.44
CA ALA A 97 -2.02 23.67 -10.66
C ALA A 97 -0.49 23.47 -10.58
N ARG A 98 0.13 23.85 -9.44
CA ARG A 98 1.57 23.64 -9.16
C ARG A 98 1.95 22.17 -9.20
N LEU A 99 1.15 21.32 -8.55
CA LEU A 99 1.34 19.87 -8.52
C LEU A 99 1.22 19.29 -9.94
N SER A 100 0.14 19.61 -10.66
CA SER A 100 -0.09 19.17 -12.04
C SER A 100 1.07 19.55 -12.97
N ALA A 101 1.49 20.82 -12.92
CA ALA A 101 2.54 21.35 -13.78
C ALA A 101 3.90 20.73 -13.48
N PHE A 102 4.26 20.56 -12.20
CA PHE A 102 5.53 19.94 -11.84
C PHE A 102 5.58 18.45 -12.19
N LEU A 103 4.51 17.70 -11.92
CA LEU A 103 4.43 16.27 -12.28
C LEU A 103 4.47 16.08 -13.80
N LEU A 104 3.72 16.88 -14.57
CA LEU A 104 3.72 16.85 -16.03
C LEU A 104 5.10 17.22 -16.61
N PHE A 105 5.73 18.29 -16.13
CA PHE A 105 7.10 18.66 -16.51
C PHE A 105 8.09 17.52 -16.23
N ARG A 106 8.01 16.92 -15.03
CA ARG A 106 8.88 15.82 -14.60
C ARG A 106 8.74 14.61 -15.50
N ILE A 107 7.52 14.18 -15.86
CA ILE A 107 7.31 13.01 -16.72
C ILE A 107 7.68 13.27 -18.19
N LEU A 108 7.46 14.50 -18.69
CA LEU A 108 7.92 14.90 -20.02
C LEU A 108 9.45 14.93 -20.13
N LYS A 109 10.18 15.27 -19.05
CA LYS A 109 11.65 15.24 -19.00
C LYS A 109 12.26 13.89 -18.63
N THR A 110 11.56 13.04 -17.88
CA THR A 110 12.06 11.71 -17.44
C THR A 110 11.64 10.59 -18.40
N GLY A 111 10.63 10.80 -19.24
CA GLY A 111 10.24 9.90 -20.32
C GLY A 111 9.24 8.81 -19.95
N LYS A 112 9.33 8.23 -18.74
CA LYS A 112 8.54 7.07 -18.27
C LYS A 112 8.24 7.14 -16.76
N ASP A 113 7.11 6.55 -16.33
CA ASP A 113 6.77 6.37 -14.92
C ASP A 113 6.60 4.88 -14.56
N ASP A 114 7.53 4.37 -13.75
CA ASP A 114 7.57 2.95 -13.38
C ASP A 114 6.37 2.50 -12.53
N ARG A 115 5.51 3.42 -12.02
CA ARG A 115 4.30 3.07 -11.24
C ARG A 115 3.21 2.35 -12.05
N PHE A 116 3.28 2.42 -13.39
CA PHE A 116 2.20 2.00 -14.28
C PHE A 116 2.51 0.80 -15.20
N ASP A 117 3.76 0.33 -15.28
CA ASP A 117 4.14 -0.79 -16.16
C ASP A 117 3.24 -2.03 -15.95
N ASP A 118 3.11 -2.52 -14.72
CA ASP A 118 2.32 -3.72 -14.37
C ASP A 118 0.79 -3.48 -14.35
N LYS A 119 0.33 -2.27 -14.65
CA LYS A 119 -1.08 -1.84 -14.51
C LYS A 119 -1.73 -1.43 -15.82
N ARG A 120 -1.02 -0.70 -16.69
CA ARG A 120 -1.57 -0.10 -17.92
C ARG A 120 -2.24 -1.12 -18.85
N ASP A 121 -1.70 -2.34 -18.89
CA ASP A 121 -2.15 -3.43 -19.76
C ASP A 121 -3.27 -4.28 -19.13
N ASN A 122 -3.78 -3.90 -17.94
CA ASN A 122 -4.91 -4.55 -17.28
C ASN A 122 -5.99 -3.52 -16.90
N PHE A 123 -7.10 -3.52 -17.65
CA PHE A 123 -8.21 -2.58 -17.50
C PHE A 123 -8.68 -2.40 -16.05
N PHE A 124 -8.94 -3.49 -15.31
CA PHE A 124 -9.46 -3.41 -13.94
C PHE A 124 -8.43 -2.87 -12.93
N LYS A 125 -7.15 -3.25 -13.04
CA LYS A 125 -6.08 -2.69 -12.21
C LYS A 125 -5.85 -1.20 -12.49
N PHE A 126 -5.96 -0.77 -13.74
CA PHE A 126 -5.86 0.65 -14.12
C PHE A 126 -7.08 1.42 -13.62
N LEU A 127 -8.30 0.96 -13.91
CA LEU A 127 -9.54 1.59 -13.43
C LEU A 127 -9.59 1.71 -11.90
N GLY A 128 -9.15 0.70 -11.16
CA GLY A 128 -9.05 0.76 -9.69
C GLY A 128 -8.13 1.88 -9.17
N PHE A 129 -7.05 2.20 -9.89
CA PHE A 129 -6.23 3.38 -9.58
C PHE A 129 -6.98 4.69 -9.84
N TRP A 130 -7.72 4.80 -10.95
CA TRP A 130 -8.50 6.00 -11.25
C TRP A 130 -9.68 6.19 -10.27
N VAL A 131 -10.31 5.11 -9.79
CA VAL A 131 -11.32 5.16 -8.72
C VAL A 131 -10.70 5.62 -7.39
N ALA A 132 -9.50 5.16 -7.04
CA ALA A 132 -8.78 5.69 -5.88
C ALA A 132 -8.43 7.19 -6.06
N GLN A 133 -8.10 7.62 -7.28
CA GLN A 133 -7.88 9.04 -7.62
C GLN A 133 -9.18 9.87 -7.52
N MET A 134 -10.35 9.33 -7.89
CA MET A 134 -11.65 9.99 -7.69
C MET A 134 -11.92 10.24 -6.20
N PHE A 135 -11.76 9.21 -5.35
CA PHE A 135 -11.93 9.37 -3.90
C PHE A 135 -10.94 10.38 -3.31
N TRP A 136 -9.68 10.35 -3.74
CA TRP A 136 -8.66 11.31 -3.30
C TRP A 136 -9.02 12.76 -3.63
N VAL A 137 -9.34 13.06 -4.90
CA VAL A 137 -9.72 14.42 -5.30
C VAL A 137 -10.96 14.89 -4.52
N TRP A 138 -12.00 14.06 -4.46
CA TRP A 138 -13.26 14.44 -3.83
C TRP A 138 -13.12 14.65 -2.32
N ILE A 139 -12.51 13.70 -1.59
CA ILE A 139 -12.34 13.75 -0.13
C ILE A 139 -11.44 14.92 0.29
N VAL A 140 -10.34 15.17 -0.43
CA VAL A 140 -9.40 16.26 -0.10
C VAL A 140 -9.97 17.64 -0.48
N SER A 141 -10.88 17.74 -1.46
CA SER A 141 -11.55 19.00 -1.81
C SER A 141 -12.61 19.46 -0.80
N LEU A 142 -13.09 18.57 0.08
CA LEU A 142 -14.23 18.82 0.97
C LEU A 142 -14.19 20.14 1.76
N PRO A 143 -13.05 20.62 2.32
CA PRO A 143 -13.03 21.89 3.04
C PRO A 143 -13.46 23.08 2.17
N VAL A 144 -12.99 23.14 0.91
CA VAL A 144 -13.32 24.22 -0.03
C VAL A 144 -14.74 24.03 -0.58
N THR A 145 -15.11 22.80 -0.97
CA THR A 145 -16.47 22.47 -1.41
C THR A 145 -17.53 22.88 -0.39
N LEU A 146 -17.31 22.59 0.90
CA LEU A 146 -18.24 22.90 1.96
C LEU A 146 -18.23 24.38 2.36
N LEU A 147 -17.08 25.05 2.37
CA LEU A 147 -16.99 26.51 2.59
C LEU A 147 -17.75 27.33 1.54
N ASN A 148 -17.71 26.88 0.28
CA ASN A 148 -18.39 27.49 -0.84
C ASN A 148 -19.88 27.09 -0.94
N SER A 149 -20.37 26.20 -0.07
CA SER A 149 -21.70 25.58 -0.22
C SER A 149 -22.88 26.43 0.29
N PRO A 150 -24.08 26.34 -0.32
CA PRO A 150 -25.29 27.04 0.10
C PRO A 150 -25.63 26.89 1.58
N LYS A 151 -25.38 25.70 2.16
CA LYS A 151 -25.66 25.44 3.58
C LYS A 151 -24.80 26.27 4.53
N VAL A 152 -23.61 26.67 4.10
CA VAL A 152 -22.66 27.53 4.82
C VAL A 152 -22.82 29.00 4.45
N THR A 153 -22.89 29.35 3.16
CA THR A 153 -22.90 30.74 2.68
C THR A 153 -24.16 31.52 3.06
N ARG A 154 -25.28 30.83 3.30
CA ARG A 154 -26.53 31.41 3.85
C ARG A 154 -26.40 31.98 5.28
N PHE A 155 -25.33 31.67 6.01
CA PHE A 155 -25.03 32.28 7.31
C PHE A 155 -24.16 33.52 7.11
N GLN A 156 -24.34 34.55 7.94
CA GLN A 156 -23.42 35.68 7.99
C GLN A 156 -22.00 35.16 8.25
N GLN A 157 -21.05 35.54 7.39
CA GLN A 157 -19.65 35.13 7.54
C GLN A 157 -18.89 36.13 8.43
N PRO A 158 -17.97 35.68 9.30
CA PRO A 158 -17.07 36.60 9.98
C PRO A 158 -16.14 37.27 8.95
N ALA A 159 -15.69 38.49 9.25
CA ALA A 159 -14.66 39.16 8.46
C ALA A 159 -13.42 38.27 8.31
N PHE A 160 -12.66 38.46 7.22
CA PHE A 160 -11.41 37.73 7.01
C PHE A 160 -10.28 38.39 7.81
N GLY A 161 -9.41 37.57 8.41
CA GLY A 161 -8.38 38.01 9.36
C GLY A 161 -8.62 37.52 10.79
N THR A 162 -9.40 36.45 10.98
CA THR A 162 -9.46 35.72 12.26
C THR A 162 -8.10 35.11 12.58
N ALA A 163 -7.89 34.68 13.83
CA ALA A 163 -6.65 33.97 14.20
C ALA A 163 -6.46 32.70 13.35
N SER A 164 -7.56 32.00 13.01
CA SER A 164 -7.54 30.84 12.11
C SER A 164 -7.21 31.21 10.66
N ASP A 165 -7.72 32.32 10.14
CA ASP A 165 -7.37 32.79 8.79
C ASP A 165 -5.88 33.13 8.70
N ILE A 166 -5.35 33.88 9.68
CA ILE A 166 -3.95 34.34 9.71
C ILE A 166 -3.00 33.15 9.85
N ALA A 167 -3.27 32.24 10.79
CA ALA A 167 -2.48 31.02 10.95
C ALA A 167 -2.54 30.13 9.69
N GLY A 168 -3.71 30.01 9.06
CA GLY A 168 -3.87 29.30 7.79
C GLY A 168 -3.05 29.92 6.66
N VAL A 169 -3.05 31.25 6.48
CA VAL A 169 -2.24 31.93 5.46
C VAL A 169 -0.75 31.71 5.69
N ILE A 170 -0.27 31.81 6.94
CA ILE A 170 1.14 31.59 7.29
C ILE A 170 1.54 30.13 7.05
N LEU A 171 0.72 29.17 7.50
CA LEU A 171 0.96 27.74 7.30
C LEU A 171 0.97 27.37 5.81
N TYR A 172 0.00 27.86 5.02
CA TYR A 172 -0.02 27.63 3.57
C TYR A 172 1.26 28.17 2.89
N ALA A 173 1.70 29.38 3.26
CA ALA A 173 2.93 29.97 2.72
C ALA A 173 4.18 29.13 3.05
N ILE A 174 4.30 28.65 4.30
CA ILE A 174 5.38 27.72 4.70
C ILE A 174 5.29 26.43 3.88
N GLY A 175 4.11 25.83 3.78
CA GLY A 175 3.88 24.56 3.10
C GLY A 175 4.21 24.61 1.60
N ILE A 176 3.72 25.63 0.88
CA ILE A 176 3.95 25.76 -0.57
C ILE A 176 5.40 26.10 -0.92
N ILE A 177 6.11 26.84 -0.05
CA ILE A 177 7.55 27.06 -0.16
C ILE A 177 8.31 25.75 0.07
N MET A 178 7.98 25.02 1.15
CA MET A 178 8.60 23.74 1.47
C MET A 178 8.41 22.71 0.36
N GLU A 179 7.20 22.53 -0.13
CA GLU A 179 6.88 21.61 -1.23
C GLU A 179 7.64 22.00 -2.51
N SER A 180 7.54 23.27 -2.92
CA SER A 180 8.11 23.75 -4.18
C SER A 180 9.63 23.72 -4.21
N VAL A 181 10.28 24.21 -3.16
CA VAL A 181 11.74 24.24 -3.07
C VAL A 181 12.30 22.81 -2.92
N SER A 182 11.62 21.92 -2.19
CA SER A 182 12.06 20.53 -2.05
C SER A 182 11.99 19.79 -3.39
N ASP A 183 10.90 19.90 -4.13
CA ASP A 183 10.78 19.24 -5.44
C ASP A 183 11.81 19.75 -6.44
N ILE A 184 12.09 21.06 -6.46
CA ILE A 184 13.15 21.66 -7.27
C ILE A 184 14.54 21.15 -6.84
N GLN A 185 14.83 21.08 -5.54
CA GLN A 185 16.08 20.51 -5.01
C GLN A 185 16.26 19.04 -5.41
N LYS A 186 15.20 18.21 -5.28
CA LYS A 186 15.18 16.78 -5.63
C LYS A 186 15.36 16.57 -7.13
N TYR A 187 14.76 17.44 -7.96
CA TYR A 187 14.91 17.42 -9.42
C TYR A 187 16.31 17.86 -9.88
N LEU A 188 16.78 19.03 -9.46
CA LEU A 188 18.09 19.56 -9.85
C LEU A 188 19.22 18.60 -9.43
N PHE A 189 19.14 18.02 -8.23
CA PHE A 189 20.09 17.00 -7.78
C PHE A 189 20.10 15.77 -8.71
N LYS A 190 18.93 15.25 -9.12
CA LYS A 190 18.82 14.11 -10.05
C LYS A 190 19.32 14.41 -11.46
N VAL A 191 19.24 15.66 -11.92
CA VAL A 191 19.75 16.10 -13.23
C VAL A 191 21.27 16.30 -13.19
N GLN A 192 21.79 17.00 -12.17
CA GLN A 192 23.21 17.37 -12.06
C GLN A 192 24.14 16.21 -11.69
N ASN A 193 23.66 15.20 -10.97
CA ASN A 193 24.46 14.01 -10.65
C ASN A 193 24.32 12.96 -11.75
N SER A 194 25.44 12.55 -12.35
CA SER A 194 25.51 11.39 -13.25
C SER A 194 25.15 10.10 -12.51
N ASP A 195 25.79 9.89 -11.36
CA ASP A 195 25.51 8.78 -10.44
C ASP A 195 24.13 8.94 -9.77
N LYS A 196 23.19 8.07 -10.19
CA LYS A 196 21.82 8.05 -9.69
C LYS A 196 21.68 7.34 -8.33
N SER A 197 22.74 6.73 -7.80
CA SER A 197 22.74 6.12 -6.47
C SER A 197 22.91 7.16 -5.35
N LYS A 198 23.48 8.34 -5.63
CA LYS A 198 23.75 9.36 -4.60
C LYS A 198 22.49 9.89 -3.91
N ILE A 199 22.69 10.44 -2.72
CA ILE A 199 21.62 10.86 -1.81
C ILE A 199 21.48 12.37 -1.85
N CYS A 200 20.26 12.88 -2.06
CA CYS A 200 20.00 14.30 -1.91
C CYS A 200 19.91 14.60 -0.41
N ALA A 201 20.99 15.13 0.18
CA ALA A 201 21.09 15.51 1.59
C ALA A 201 21.42 17.02 1.75
N LYS A 202 20.89 17.86 0.86
CA LYS A 202 21.09 19.31 0.80
C LYS A 202 19.76 20.05 0.96
N GLY A 203 19.81 21.31 1.40
CA GLY A 203 18.62 22.14 1.55
C GLY A 203 17.62 21.54 2.56
N PHE A 204 16.33 21.47 2.23
CA PHE A 204 15.35 20.89 3.13
C PHE A 204 15.57 19.38 3.35
N PHE A 205 16.23 18.67 2.41
CA PHE A 205 16.58 17.26 2.59
C PHE A 205 17.65 17.00 3.64
N SER A 206 18.36 18.02 4.15
CA SER A 206 19.21 17.78 5.32
C SER A 206 18.38 17.74 6.62
N TRP A 207 17.22 18.41 6.69
CA TRP A 207 16.36 18.52 7.89
C TRP A 207 15.23 17.48 7.94
N SER A 208 14.76 16.99 6.79
CA SER A 208 13.73 15.95 6.67
C SER A 208 13.99 15.07 5.44
N ARG A 209 13.58 13.80 5.45
CA ARG A 209 13.65 12.91 4.28
C ARG A 209 12.56 13.21 3.25
N HIS A 210 11.38 13.62 3.74
CA HIS A 210 10.21 13.94 2.92
C HIS A 210 9.65 15.35 3.19
N PRO A 211 10.48 16.42 3.07
CA PRO A 211 10.05 17.80 3.31
C PRO A 211 8.96 18.26 2.33
N ASN A 212 8.89 17.66 1.14
CA ASN A 212 7.81 17.92 0.19
C ASN A 212 6.45 17.41 0.72
N TYR A 213 6.39 16.20 1.29
CA TYR A 213 5.15 15.66 1.87
C TYR A 213 4.75 16.39 3.15
N PHE A 214 5.71 16.85 3.96
CA PHE A 214 5.39 17.71 5.10
C PHE A 214 4.79 19.06 4.66
N GLY A 215 5.31 19.66 3.58
CA GLY A 215 4.71 20.86 2.97
C GLY A 215 3.29 20.62 2.48
N GLU A 216 3.07 19.53 1.74
CA GLU A 216 1.76 19.10 1.21
C GLU A 216 0.72 18.89 2.34
N ILE A 217 1.11 18.24 3.43
CA ILE A 217 0.26 18.04 4.62
C ILE A 217 -0.10 19.39 5.27
N ILE A 218 0.87 20.28 5.44
CA ILE A 218 0.64 21.61 6.02
C ILE A 218 -0.34 22.44 5.17
N ILE A 219 -0.20 22.43 3.84
CA ILE A 219 -1.12 23.12 2.91
C ILE A 219 -2.57 22.73 3.15
N GLN A 220 -2.85 21.43 3.30
CA GLN A 220 -4.22 20.95 3.43
C GLN A 220 -4.81 21.27 4.81
N PHE A 221 -4.03 21.12 5.90
CA PHE A 221 -4.46 21.58 7.22
C PHE A 221 -4.66 23.10 7.27
N ALA A 222 -3.87 23.88 6.53
CA ALA A 222 -4.04 25.32 6.39
C ALA A 222 -5.33 25.70 5.65
N ILE A 223 -5.63 25.07 4.51
CA ILE A 223 -6.88 25.25 3.76
C ILE A 223 -8.09 24.88 4.64
N PHE A 224 -8.01 23.77 5.38
CA PHE A 224 -9.03 23.38 6.36
C PHE A 224 -9.19 24.42 7.49
N MET A 225 -8.09 24.95 8.03
CA MET A 225 -8.13 25.95 9.11
C MET A 225 -8.85 27.24 8.68
N ILE A 226 -8.63 27.68 7.44
CA ILE A 226 -9.37 28.80 6.83
C ILE A 226 -10.85 28.41 6.65
N ALA A 227 -11.12 27.24 6.05
CA ALA A 227 -12.49 26.79 5.76
C ALA A 227 -13.36 26.59 7.01
N VAL A 228 -12.78 26.10 8.12
CA VAL A 228 -13.51 25.85 9.37
C VAL A 228 -13.69 27.10 10.24
N SER A 229 -12.98 28.21 9.94
CA SER A 229 -13.05 29.45 10.74
C SER A 229 -14.48 29.92 11.03
N PRO A 230 -15.44 29.99 10.08
CA PRO A 230 -16.82 30.39 10.37
C PRO A 230 -17.56 29.47 11.36
N ALA A 231 -17.17 28.19 11.45
CA ALA A 231 -17.69 27.22 12.41
C ALA A 231 -16.96 27.25 13.77
N ALA A 232 -15.70 27.72 13.79
CA ALA A 232 -14.91 27.92 15.00
C ALA A 232 -15.32 29.20 15.75
N GLU A 233 -15.39 30.33 15.05
CA GLU A 233 -15.83 31.64 15.56
C GLU A 233 -17.32 31.69 15.94
N GLY A 234 -18.08 30.60 15.72
CA GLY A 234 -19.49 30.51 16.11
C GLY A 234 -20.47 31.27 15.20
N PHE A 235 -20.09 31.64 13.98
CA PHE A 235 -21.00 32.27 13.01
C PHE A 235 -21.88 31.25 12.26
N VAL A 236 -21.37 30.03 12.06
CA VAL A 236 -22.06 28.93 11.39
C VAL A 236 -22.57 27.90 12.41
N HIS A 237 -23.81 27.45 12.23
CA HIS A 237 -24.53 26.64 13.22
C HIS A 237 -25.17 25.37 12.62
N GLY A 238 -25.64 24.48 13.50
CA GLY A 238 -26.38 23.27 13.12
C GLY A 238 -25.59 22.31 12.23
N GLY A 239 -26.25 21.75 11.20
CA GLY A 239 -25.64 20.81 10.26
C GLY A 239 -24.43 21.38 9.49
N ALA A 240 -24.46 22.66 9.14
CA ALA A 240 -23.35 23.33 8.46
C ALA A 240 -22.09 23.40 9.33
N ARG A 241 -22.24 23.65 10.63
CA ARG A 241 -21.12 23.61 11.59
C ARG A 241 -20.50 22.20 11.64
N LYS A 242 -21.34 21.17 11.73
CA LYS A 242 -20.91 19.76 11.74
C LYS A 242 -20.19 19.38 10.44
N ALA A 243 -20.70 19.80 9.29
CA ALA A 243 -20.08 19.54 7.99
C ALA A 243 -18.70 20.19 7.85
N LEU A 244 -18.55 21.47 8.22
CA LEU A 244 -17.26 22.16 8.17
C LEU A 244 -16.21 21.48 9.07
N TYR A 245 -16.56 21.05 10.28
CA TYR A 245 -15.63 20.25 11.11
C TYR A 245 -15.36 18.87 10.50
N ALA A 246 -16.36 18.18 9.95
CA ALA A 246 -16.18 16.87 9.31
C ALA A 246 -15.24 16.92 8.10
N SER A 247 -15.11 18.07 7.43
CA SER A 247 -14.18 18.27 6.30
C SER A 247 -12.70 18.05 6.66
N ILE A 248 -12.33 17.99 7.95
CA ILE A 248 -11.01 17.56 8.42
C ILE A 248 -10.60 16.16 7.92
N ILE A 249 -11.58 15.35 7.51
CA ILE A 249 -11.33 14.07 6.84
C ILE A 249 -10.48 14.23 5.57
N GLY A 250 -10.53 15.37 4.87
CA GLY A 250 -9.68 15.65 3.71
C GLY A 250 -8.17 15.64 4.05
N PRO A 251 -7.69 16.58 4.88
CA PRO A 251 -6.29 16.60 5.33
C PRO A 251 -5.85 15.31 6.03
N ILE A 252 -6.71 14.68 6.84
CA ILE A 252 -6.41 13.40 7.50
C ILE A 252 -6.25 12.29 6.47
N PHE A 253 -7.16 12.17 5.50
CA PHE A 253 -7.09 11.15 4.44
C PHE A 253 -5.84 11.30 3.58
N LEU A 254 -5.48 12.54 3.17
CA LEU A 254 -4.23 12.77 2.45
C LEU A 254 -3.02 12.35 3.30
N THR A 255 -2.97 12.77 4.56
CA THR A 255 -1.90 12.39 5.51
C THR A 255 -1.79 10.87 5.61
N THR A 256 -2.91 10.16 5.71
CA THR A 256 -2.97 8.69 5.75
C THR A 256 -2.47 8.06 4.45
N LEU A 257 -2.83 8.59 3.27
CA LEU A 257 -2.30 8.09 1.99
C LEU A 257 -0.80 8.28 1.88
N LEU A 258 -0.30 9.50 2.15
CA LEU A 258 1.12 9.84 2.07
C LEU A 258 1.95 9.01 3.05
N MET A 259 1.48 8.83 4.29
CA MET A 259 2.19 8.04 5.28
C MET A 259 2.15 6.54 4.98
N PHE A 260 0.96 5.96 4.81
CA PHE A 260 0.78 4.50 4.87
C PHE A 260 0.61 3.81 3.51
N VAL A 261 0.11 4.49 2.47
CA VAL A 261 -0.35 3.84 1.24
C VAL A 261 0.56 4.08 0.04
N SER A 262 0.93 5.33 -0.25
CA SER A 262 1.54 5.73 -1.52
C SER A 262 2.84 6.54 -1.41
N GLY A 263 3.11 7.19 -0.28
CA GLY A 263 4.30 8.02 -0.08
C GLY A 263 5.45 7.29 0.62
N LEU A 264 5.48 7.35 1.95
CA LEU A 264 6.61 6.93 2.79
C LEU A 264 6.84 5.41 2.74
N THR A 265 5.77 4.60 2.82
CA THR A 265 5.87 3.12 2.77
C THR A 265 6.47 2.59 1.47
N LEU A 266 6.23 3.25 0.33
CA LEU A 266 6.78 2.86 -0.97
C LEU A 266 8.22 3.37 -1.21
N GLN A 267 8.64 4.45 -0.55
CA GLN A 267 9.97 5.04 -0.73
C GLN A 267 11.01 4.56 0.29
N GLU A 268 10.67 4.53 1.59
CA GLU A 268 11.67 4.30 2.65
C GLU A 268 12.20 2.86 2.66
N ARG A 269 11.37 1.89 3.07
CA ARG A 269 11.80 0.49 3.23
C ARG A 269 12.20 -0.16 1.90
N PRO A 270 11.45 0.00 0.77
CA PRO A 270 11.86 -0.55 -0.52
C PRO A 270 13.09 0.14 -1.11
N GLY A 271 13.22 1.46 -0.94
CA GLY A 271 14.39 2.22 -1.38
C GLY A 271 15.65 1.84 -0.61
N ALA A 272 15.55 1.70 0.71
CA ALA A 272 16.62 1.19 1.57
C ALA A 272 17.02 -0.24 1.19
N LYS A 273 16.05 -1.15 1.01
CA LYS A 273 16.29 -2.52 0.56
C LYS A 273 17.08 -2.55 -0.76
N LYS A 274 16.60 -1.84 -1.79
CA LYS A 274 17.24 -1.78 -3.11
C LYS A 274 18.66 -1.18 -3.06
N ARG A 275 18.92 -0.25 -2.13
CA ARG A 275 20.25 0.33 -1.91
C ARG A 275 21.21 -0.66 -1.25
N TYR A 276 20.74 -1.43 -0.26
CA TYR A 276 21.52 -2.48 0.39
C TYR A 276 21.88 -3.62 -0.59
N GLU A 277 20.88 -4.20 -1.27
CA GLU A 277 21.07 -5.35 -2.18
C GLU A 277 22.00 -5.06 -3.37
N ASN A 278 22.06 -3.80 -3.82
CA ASN A 278 22.93 -3.38 -4.94
C ASN A 278 24.23 -2.68 -4.46
N ASN A 279 24.57 -2.78 -3.17
CA ASN A 279 25.70 -2.11 -2.50
C ASN A 279 25.84 -0.60 -2.83
N ASN A 280 24.71 0.08 -3.04
CA ASN A 280 24.63 1.41 -3.63
C ASN A 280 24.68 2.50 -2.55
N HIS A 281 25.90 2.85 -2.12
CA HIS A 281 26.19 3.83 -1.06
C HIS A 281 25.43 3.53 0.25
N TRP A 282 25.33 2.25 0.63
CA TRP A 282 24.49 1.81 1.75
C TRP A 282 24.89 2.45 3.09
N GLU A 283 26.18 2.57 3.40
CA GLU A 283 26.63 3.15 4.68
C GLU A 283 26.25 4.63 4.83
N GLU A 284 26.42 5.42 3.76
CA GLU A 284 26.01 6.82 3.72
C GLU A 284 24.50 6.94 3.89
N TYR A 285 23.73 6.06 3.22
CA TYR A 285 22.27 6.06 3.34
C TYR A 285 21.80 5.63 4.74
N SER A 286 22.40 4.60 5.34
CA SER A 286 22.13 4.17 6.71
C SER A 286 22.42 5.27 7.73
N ARG A 287 23.51 6.04 7.54
CA ARG A 287 23.83 7.22 8.34
C ARG A 287 22.79 8.34 8.13
N TYR A 288 22.40 8.61 6.88
CA TYR A 288 21.36 9.59 6.54
C TYR A 288 20.00 9.27 7.18
N LEU A 289 19.52 8.02 7.08
CA LEU A 289 18.27 7.58 7.71
C LEU A 289 18.30 7.80 9.24
N LYS A 290 19.40 7.44 9.92
CA LYS A 290 19.55 7.61 11.38
C LYS A 290 19.58 9.06 11.84
N ARG A 291 20.13 9.96 11.00
CA ARG A 291 20.43 11.36 11.32
C ARG A 291 19.37 12.36 10.86
N THR A 292 18.55 12.02 9.87
CA THR A 292 17.56 12.95 9.30
C THR A 292 16.14 12.48 9.62
N SER A 293 15.32 13.41 10.11
CA SER A 293 13.90 13.18 10.43
C SER A 293 13.15 12.64 9.21
N ILE A 294 12.15 11.78 9.42
CA ILE A 294 11.40 11.20 8.30
C ILE A 294 10.44 12.20 7.64
N LEU A 295 9.80 13.08 8.42
CA LEU A 295 8.74 13.97 7.93
C LEU A 295 8.87 15.41 8.48
N ILE A 296 8.72 15.60 9.79
CA ILE A 296 8.79 16.93 10.43
C ILE A 296 10.25 17.44 10.40
N PRO A 297 10.57 18.61 9.81
CA PRO A 297 11.93 19.14 9.75
C PRO A 297 12.57 19.32 11.12
N PHE A 298 13.80 18.83 11.30
CA PHE A 298 14.50 18.93 12.58
C PHE A 298 16.02 19.00 12.42
N PRO A 299 16.75 19.72 13.29
CA PRO A 299 18.23 19.76 13.26
C PRO A 299 18.86 18.35 13.37
N PRO A 300 19.65 17.89 12.38
CA PRO A 300 20.16 16.52 12.34
C PRO A 300 21.03 16.12 13.54
N GLN A 301 21.79 17.07 14.08
CA GLN A 301 22.67 16.88 15.24
C GLN A 301 21.90 16.57 16.54
N LEU A 302 20.63 16.98 16.61
CA LEU A 302 19.72 16.64 17.70
C LEU A 302 18.92 15.37 17.36
N TYR A 303 18.47 15.22 16.11
CA TYR A 303 17.77 14.00 15.67
C TYR A 303 18.62 12.74 15.87
N GLU A 304 19.91 12.78 15.54
CA GLU A 304 20.81 11.61 15.65
C GLU A 304 20.78 11.00 17.06
N LYS A 305 20.95 11.85 18.07
CA LYS A 305 21.07 11.52 19.50
C LYS A 305 19.74 11.18 20.18
N MET A 306 18.61 11.47 19.52
CA MET A 306 17.29 11.33 20.10
C MET A 306 16.88 9.85 20.25
N PRO A 307 16.34 9.41 21.41
CA PRO A 307 15.95 8.03 21.63
C PRO A 307 14.82 7.58 20.70
N MET A 308 14.83 6.29 20.32
CA MET A 308 13.91 5.72 19.33
C MET A 308 12.42 5.86 19.70
N ILE A 309 12.09 6.01 20.98
CA ILE A 309 10.71 6.27 21.43
C ILE A 309 10.19 7.60 20.85
N LEU A 310 10.96 8.68 20.93
CA LEU A 310 10.57 10.01 20.44
C LEU A 310 10.60 10.09 18.91
N LYS A 311 11.54 9.38 18.25
CA LYS A 311 11.53 9.21 16.78
C LYS A 311 10.23 8.56 16.29
N ARG A 312 9.77 7.51 16.99
CA ARG A 312 8.54 6.78 16.67
C ARG A 312 7.25 7.54 16.99
N THR A 313 7.21 8.31 18.08
CA THR A 313 5.98 9.00 18.51
C THR A 313 5.84 10.42 17.96
N ILE A 314 6.85 11.28 18.16
CA ILE A 314 6.77 12.70 17.77
C ILE A 314 7.03 12.86 16.27
N PHE A 315 8.06 12.18 15.76
CA PHE A 315 8.50 12.31 14.36
C PHE A 315 7.88 11.28 13.42
N LEU A 316 7.03 10.40 13.96
CA LEU A 316 6.25 9.41 13.21
C LEU A 316 7.11 8.39 12.45
N GLU A 317 8.34 8.11 12.91
CA GLU A 317 9.24 7.09 12.32
C GLU A 317 8.80 5.67 12.70
N PHE A 318 7.64 5.24 12.19
CA PHE A 318 7.07 3.93 12.47
C PHE A 318 7.94 2.77 11.94
N PRO A 319 7.95 1.60 12.63
CA PRO A 319 8.76 0.45 12.23
C PRO A 319 8.56 -0.05 10.79
N ILE A 320 7.39 0.22 10.19
CA ILE A 320 7.07 -0.15 8.80
C ILE A 320 8.00 0.50 7.75
N TYR A 321 8.58 1.66 8.06
CA TYR A 321 9.51 2.39 7.18
C TYR A 321 10.96 1.89 7.30
N VAL A 322 11.29 1.22 8.42
CA VAL A 322 12.66 0.86 8.74
C VAL A 322 13.06 -0.41 7.99
N PHE A 323 14.15 -0.33 7.23
CA PHE A 323 14.84 -1.50 6.71
C PHE A 323 15.89 -1.98 7.72
N ASP A 324 15.96 -3.29 7.91
CA ASP A 324 16.85 -3.95 8.87
C ASP A 324 17.75 -4.94 8.11
N PRO A 325 19.04 -4.63 7.91
CA PRO A 325 19.96 -5.51 7.21
C PRO A 325 20.16 -6.87 7.86
N ALA A 326 20.15 -6.97 9.19
CA ALA A 326 20.44 -8.24 9.88
C ALA A 326 19.38 -9.29 9.53
N LYS A 327 18.10 -8.90 9.60
CA LYS A 327 16.95 -9.73 9.20
C LYS A 327 16.91 -10.09 7.70
N HIS A 328 17.82 -9.55 6.89
CA HIS A 328 18.02 -9.92 5.49
C HIS A 328 19.34 -10.66 5.25
N ALA A 329 20.37 -10.42 6.06
CA ALA A 329 21.63 -11.16 6.05
C ALA A 329 21.43 -12.62 6.52
N ASP A 330 20.62 -12.86 7.56
CA ASP A 330 20.28 -14.21 8.03
C ASP A 330 19.62 -15.06 6.92
N VAL A 331 18.82 -14.42 6.06
CA VAL A 331 18.22 -15.04 4.88
C VAL A 331 19.25 -15.19 3.76
N GLY A 332 20.12 -14.19 3.58
CA GLY A 332 21.17 -14.16 2.57
C GLY A 332 22.24 -15.23 2.75
N GLN A 333 22.74 -15.48 3.97
CA GLN A 333 23.73 -16.53 4.24
C GLN A 333 23.12 -17.92 4.07
N GLY A 334 21.90 -18.15 4.60
CA GLY A 334 21.15 -19.39 4.36
C GLY A 334 20.83 -19.66 2.89
N GLN A 335 20.94 -18.66 2.01
CA GLN A 335 20.92 -18.83 0.55
C GLN A 335 22.33 -18.99 -0.04
N HIS A 336 23.32 -18.17 0.35
CA HIS A 336 24.70 -18.23 -0.17
C HIS A 336 25.40 -19.55 0.13
N ASP A 337 25.32 -20.06 1.36
CA ASP A 337 25.92 -21.35 1.75
C ASP A 337 25.27 -22.51 0.95
N ALA A 338 23.96 -22.38 0.67
CA ALA A 338 23.21 -23.29 -0.19
C ALA A 338 23.49 -23.11 -1.69
N GLU A 339 23.98 -21.95 -2.12
CA GLU A 339 24.35 -21.66 -3.51
C GLU A 339 25.81 -22.09 -3.81
N GLU A 340 26.76 -21.93 -2.88
CA GLU A 340 28.12 -22.48 -3.00
C GLU A 340 28.11 -24.02 -2.90
N GLY A 341 27.36 -24.56 -1.94
CA GLY A 341 27.05 -26.00 -1.87
C GLY A 341 26.37 -26.52 -3.15
N ARG A 342 25.67 -25.65 -3.89
CA ARG A 342 25.12 -25.95 -5.21
C ARG A 342 26.13 -25.83 -6.35
N GLN A 343 27.01 -24.83 -6.39
CA GLN A 343 27.92 -24.63 -7.52
C GLN A 343 28.88 -25.81 -7.73
N SER A 344 29.36 -26.42 -6.64
CA SER A 344 30.15 -27.67 -6.70
C SER A 344 29.38 -28.83 -7.36
N HIS A 345 28.05 -28.87 -7.23
CA HIS A 345 27.18 -29.95 -7.69
C HIS A 345 26.50 -29.68 -9.06
N LEU A 346 26.17 -28.42 -9.35
CA LEU A 346 25.47 -27.97 -10.57
C LEU A 346 26.36 -27.94 -11.82
N SER A 347 27.68 -28.08 -11.65
CA SER A 347 28.62 -28.33 -12.76
C SER A 347 28.27 -29.56 -13.61
N ARG A 348 27.44 -30.49 -13.10
CA ARG A 348 27.04 -31.74 -13.77
C ARG A 348 25.61 -31.79 -14.32
N LEU A 349 24.72 -30.84 -13.97
CA LEU A 349 23.29 -30.94 -14.31
C LEU A 349 22.68 -29.59 -14.76
N ARG A 350 23.01 -29.16 -15.99
CA ARG A 350 22.46 -27.95 -16.60
C ARG A 350 21.43 -28.25 -17.70
N SER A 351 20.18 -28.53 -17.31
CA SER A 351 19.04 -28.49 -18.24
C SER A 351 17.71 -28.13 -17.55
N ARG A 352 17.05 -27.07 -18.05
CA ARG A 352 15.62 -26.72 -17.92
C ARG A 352 14.96 -26.55 -16.52
N ASN A 353 15.06 -25.31 -16.02
CA ASN A 353 13.96 -24.39 -15.65
C ASN A 353 12.86 -24.70 -14.58
N HIS A 354 12.60 -23.67 -13.75
CA HIS A 354 11.43 -23.35 -12.89
C HIS A 354 11.34 -23.99 -11.46
N TRP A 355 10.57 -23.33 -10.57
CA TRP A 355 10.68 -23.39 -9.09
C TRP A 355 9.32 -23.26 -8.36
N LEU A 356 9.16 -23.90 -7.17
CA LEU A 356 8.28 -23.44 -6.04
C LEU A 356 8.61 -24.19 -4.71
N PHE A 357 8.18 -23.67 -3.53
CA PHE A 357 8.56 -24.17 -2.17
C PHE A 357 7.54 -23.85 -1.05
N ILE A 358 7.34 -24.75 -0.04
CA ILE A 358 6.86 -24.48 1.36
C ILE A 358 7.53 -25.50 2.36
N PHE A 359 7.51 -25.25 3.68
CA PHE A 359 8.51 -25.65 4.72
C PHE A 359 8.09 -26.66 5.84
N VAL A 360 9.09 -27.26 6.54
CA VAL A 360 9.26 -28.55 7.31
C VAL A 360 8.78 -28.66 8.81
N THR A 361 9.08 -29.75 9.54
CA THR A 361 9.12 -30.07 11.01
C THR A 361 9.74 -31.50 11.22
N VAL A 362 10.23 -31.88 12.42
CA VAL A 362 11.11 -33.08 12.75
C VAL A 362 10.83 -33.64 14.18
N VAL A 363 11.25 -34.90 14.54
CA VAL A 363 11.64 -35.50 15.90
C VAL A 363 11.37 -37.06 15.97
N ASN A 364 12.13 -38.05 16.55
CA ASN A 364 13.48 -38.11 17.22
C ASN A 364 14.31 -39.54 17.21
N ALA A 365 14.24 -40.59 18.09
CA ALA A 365 14.93 -41.99 18.22
C ALA A 365 14.83 -42.67 19.66
N ASN A 366 15.48 -43.72 20.27
CA ASN A 366 16.47 -44.82 20.04
C ASN A 366 16.26 -46.04 21.04
N ALA A 367 16.72 -47.29 20.75
CA ALA A 367 17.22 -48.32 21.73
C ALA A 367 17.98 -49.54 21.07
N ASN A 368 18.81 -50.31 21.80
CA ASN A 368 19.77 -51.37 21.29
C ASN A 368 20.32 -52.28 22.45
N PRO A 369 21.16 -53.34 22.29
CA PRO A 369 21.35 -54.39 21.23
C PRO A 369 21.43 -55.85 21.86
N PRO A 370 22.47 -56.71 21.63
CA PRO A 370 22.72 -57.80 20.62
C PRO A 370 22.48 -59.26 21.20
N PRO A 371 22.92 -60.44 20.64
CA PRO A 371 23.85 -60.70 19.52
C PRO A 371 23.63 -61.91 18.55
N HIS A 372 24.44 -61.91 17.47
CA HIS A 372 24.94 -63.01 16.61
C HIS A 372 24.01 -64.07 15.96
N SER A 373 23.72 -63.88 14.66
CA SER A 373 24.29 -64.69 13.55
C SER A 373 23.99 -64.01 12.18
N ALA A 374 24.60 -64.46 11.06
CA ALA A 374 24.61 -63.75 9.76
C ALA A 374 24.12 -64.66 8.59
N PRO A 375 23.98 -64.21 7.31
CA PRO A 375 24.04 -62.85 6.72
C PRO A 375 22.74 -62.45 5.92
N PRO A 376 22.67 -61.23 5.33
CA PRO A 376 21.47 -60.71 4.62
C PRO A 376 21.65 -60.70 3.06
N PRO A 377 20.78 -60.07 2.21
CA PRO A 377 19.49 -59.39 2.44
C PRO A 377 18.33 -59.75 1.46
N SER A 378 17.07 -59.53 1.86
CA SER A 378 16.00 -59.09 0.93
C SER A 378 14.71 -58.60 1.64
N SER A 379 14.54 -57.27 1.71
CA SER A 379 13.33 -56.50 1.38
C SER A 379 11.90 -56.89 1.89
N ARG A 380 11.19 -55.87 2.43
CA ARG A 380 9.70 -55.65 2.45
C ARG A 380 8.85 -56.38 3.49
N ASP A 381 7.72 -55.85 3.99
CA ASP A 381 7.09 -54.50 3.92
C ASP A 381 6.20 -54.27 5.19
N PHE A 382 5.63 -53.06 5.37
CA PHE A 382 4.78 -52.64 6.51
C PHE A 382 3.71 -51.60 6.09
N HIS A 383 2.42 -51.94 6.21
CA HIS A 383 1.27 -51.10 5.88
C HIS A 383 0.86 -50.08 6.97
N CYS A 384 0.28 -48.94 6.57
CA CYS A 384 -0.40 -47.97 7.45
C CYS A 384 -1.69 -47.40 6.79
N ARG A 385 -2.65 -46.86 7.56
CA ARG A 385 -4.02 -46.55 7.07
C ARG A 385 -4.72 -45.42 7.87
N VAL A 386 -5.57 -44.58 7.22
CA VAL A 386 -6.29 -43.41 7.80
C VAL A 386 -7.72 -43.30 7.19
N ARG A 387 -8.68 -42.58 7.82
CA ARG A 387 -10.11 -42.47 7.40
C ARG A 387 -10.74 -41.07 7.65
N SER A 388 -11.73 -40.69 6.84
CA SER A 388 -12.61 -39.52 6.97
C SER A 388 -14.06 -39.80 6.47
N SER A 389 -14.98 -38.82 6.59
CA SER A 389 -16.36 -38.90 6.04
C SER A 389 -17.04 -37.52 5.96
N TRP A 390 -17.79 -37.27 4.88
CA TRP A 390 -18.54 -36.03 4.57
C TRP A 390 -20.01 -36.10 5.08
N PRO A 391 -20.85 -35.04 5.03
CA PRO A 391 -20.63 -33.66 4.56
C PRO A 391 -20.93 -32.57 5.64
N PHE A 392 -21.22 -31.34 5.17
CA PHE A 392 -21.35 -30.06 5.92
C PHE A 392 -20.04 -29.37 6.32
N ILE A 393 -20.08 -28.04 6.36
CA ILE A 393 -18.94 -27.13 6.60
C ILE A 393 -18.45 -27.31 8.04
N PRO A 394 -17.19 -27.78 8.25
CA PRO A 394 -16.10 -26.82 8.38
C PRO A 394 -14.75 -27.21 7.74
N VAL A 395 -13.84 -26.24 7.75
CA VAL A 395 -12.39 -26.31 7.44
C VAL A 395 -11.66 -27.22 8.46
N PRO A 396 -10.55 -27.94 8.16
CA PRO A 396 -9.75 -28.07 6.91
C PRO A 396 -9.49 -29.53 6.43
N GLN A 397 -8.70 -29.68 5.34
CA GLN A 397 -8.04 -30.92 4.87
C GLN A 397 -7.35 -31.76 5.97
N PRO A 398 -7.27 -33.08 5.73
CA PRO A 398 -6.02 -33.81 5.52
C PRO A 398 -5.79 -34.16 4.04
N LEU A 399 -4.53 -34.40 3.66
CA LEU A 399 -4.04 -35.54 2.89
C LEU A 399 -2.51 -35.41 2.72
N VAL A 400 -1.80 -36.53 2.71
CA VAL A 400 -0.37 -36.57 2.39
C VAL A 400 -0.23 -36.46 0.86
N ILE A 401 0.56 -35.50 0.38
CA ILE A 401 0.81 -35.36 -1.07
C ILE A 401 2.17 -36.01 -1.39
N PRO A 402 2.21 -37.15 -2.10
CA PRO A 402 3.46 -37.72 -2.58
C PRO A 402 4.07 -36.80 -3.65
N THR A 403 5.38 -36.63 -3.64
CA THR A 403 6.10 -35.77 -4.62
C THR A 403 6.68 -36.65 -5.73
N PRO A 404 6.18 -36.59 -6.99
CA PRO A 404 6.62 -37.47 -8.05
C PRO A 404 8.14 -37.42 -8.26
N GLY A 405 8.78 -38.60 -8.28
CA GLY A 405 10.22 -38.74 -8.48
C GLY A 405 11.11 -38.50 -7.25
N LYS A 406 10.56 -38.40 -6.03
CA LYS A 406 11.36 -38.37 -4.78
C LYS A 406 10.74 -39.19 -3.66
N SER A 407 11.58 -39.87 -2.86
CA SER A 407 11.19 -40.69 -1.70
C SER A 407 10.86 -39.86 -0.44
N VAL A 408 10.17 -38.73 -0.59
CA VAL A 408 9.81 -37.80 0.51
C VAL A 408 8.36 -37.37 0.46
N VAL A 409 7.72 -37.26 1.63
CA VAL A 409 6.29 -36.92 1.80
C VAL A 409 6.11 -35.63 2.57
N SER A 410 5.10 -34.83 2.18
CA SER A 410 4.73 -33.60 2.89
C SER A 410 3.68 -33.88 3.96
N VAL A 411 3.99 -33.61 5.23
CA VAL A 411 3.15 -33.92 6.38
C VAL A 411 2.86 -32.67 7.21
N LYS A 412 1.61 -32.49 7.61
CA LYS A 412 1.14 -31.38 8.46
C LYS A 412 0.95 -31.93 9.88
N GLY A 413 1.52 -31.26 10.89
CA GLY A 413 1.58 -31.81 12.26
C GLY A 413 0.20 -32.14 12.84
N GLY A 414 0.07 -33.35 13.42
CA GLY A 414 -1.16 -33.82 14.04
C GLY A 414 -1.14 -35.30 14.41
N CYS A 415 -0.77 -36.18 13.47
CA CYS A 415 -0.79 -37.64 13.67
C CYS A 415 0.44 -38.34 13.07
N ILE A 416 1.41 -38.71 13.92
CA ILE A 416 2.40 -39.75 13.65
C ILE A 416 2.70 -40.46 14.99
N GLU A 417 2.28 -41.71 15.12
CA GLU A 417 2.85 -42.65 16.10
C GLU A 417 3.85 -43.58 15.39
N GLY A 418 4.70 -44.28 16.14
CA GLY A 418 5.66 -45.24 15.55
C GLY A 418 6.91 -44.62 14.91
N LEU A 419 7.00 -43.29 14.78
CA LEU A 419 8.33 -42.67 14.90
C LEU A 419 8.83 -42.85 16.34
N ASP A 420 10.14 -42.86 16.48
CA ASP A 420 10.88 -43.00 17.74
C ASP A 420 11.34 -41.57 18.20
N TRP A 421 11.50 -41.23 19.50
CA TRP A 421 11.50 -39.81 19.98
C TRP A 421 12.70 -39.23 20.85
N ALA A 422 13.98 -39.57 20.61
CA ALA A 422 15.25 -39.11 21.26
C ALA A 422 16.50 -38.62 20.40
N MET A 423 16.71 -38.85 19.08
CA MET A 423 17.86 -38.27 18.28
C MET A 423 17.59 -37.11 17.31
N ALA A 424 16.58 -37.18 16.44
CA ALA A 424 16.26 -36.14 15.46
C ALA A 424 15.88 -34.81 16.15
N LYS A 425 16.92 -34.00 16.36
CA LYS A 425 16.95 -32.67 16.97
C LYS A 425 15.72 -31.83 16.57
N HIS A 426 15.09 -31.20 17.56
CA HIS A 426 13.91 -30.35 17.36
C HIS A 426 14.20 -29.20 16.38
N ILE A 427 13.43 -29.11 15.29
CA ILE A 427 13.46 -27.97 14.34
C ILE A 427 12.05 -27.38 14.22
N TRP A 428 11.92 -26.07 14.41
CA TRP A 428 10.63 -25.38 14.52
C TRP A 428 10.23 -24.70 13.20
N VAL A 429 9.36 -25.36 12.41
CA VAL A 429 8.92 -24.93 11.07
C VAL A 429 7.43 -25.31 10.85
N LYS A 430 6.87 -25.31 9.63
CA LYS A 430 5.40 -25.29 9.38
C LYS A 430 4.69 -26.53 8.76
N ARG A 431 5.37 -27.51 8.15
CA ARG A 431 4.85 -28.70 7.39
C ARG A 431 5.99 -29.67 6.99
N ALA A 432 6.26 -30.74 7.74
CA ALA A 432 7.38 -31.67 7.50
C ALA A 432 7.54 -32.16 6.04
N MET A 433 8.80 -32.30 5.60
CA MET A 433 9.18 -33.14 4.44
C MET A 433 10.10 -34.22 5.01
N VAL A 434 9.58 -35.45 5.08
CA VAL A 434 10.26 -36.59 5.75
C VAL A 434 10.54 -37.65 4.69
N PRO A 435 11.72 -38.32 4.70
CA PRO A 435 11.92 -39.51 3.88
C PRO A 435 10.91 -40.60 4.24
N ILE A 436 10.38 -41.29 3.23
CA ILE A 436 9.54 -42.46 3.41
C ILE A 436 10.42 -43.59 3.99
N PRO A 437 10.06 -44.23 5.12
CA PRO A 437 10.79 -45.39 5.63
C PRO A 437 10.79 -46.55 4.64
N GLU A 438 11.88 -47.31 4.57
CA GLU A 438 11.90 -48.58 3.84
C GLU A 438 10.87 -49.53 4.48
N GLY A 439 9.89 -49.97 3.68
CA GLY A 439 8.76 -50.77 4.14
C GLY A 439 7.38 -50.12 3.95
N ALA A 440 7.28 -48.79 3.83
CA ALA A 440 5.99 -48.12 3.95
C ALA A 440 5.09 -48.24 2.70
N GLU A 441 3.98 -48.98 2.82
CA GLU A 441 3.01 -49.21 1.74
C GLU A 441 1.91 -48.13 1.66
N LEU A 442 1.53 -47.75 0.42
CA LEU A 442 0.56 -46.69 0.13
C LEU A 442 -0.84 -47.26 -0.16
N LEU A 443 -1.90 -46.54 0.23
CA LEU A 443 -3.30 -46.86 -0.07
C LEU A 443 -4.03 -45.59 -0.54
N GLU A 444 -4.83 -45.70 -1.60
CA GLU A 444 -5.45 -44.54 -2.28
C GLU A 444 -6.88 -44.21 -1.78
N GLU A 445 -7.54 -45.12 -1.06
CA GLU A 445 -8.91 -44.93 -0.54
C GLU A 445 -9.04 -45.28 0.96
N GLU A 446 -10.12 -44.79 1.58
CA GLU A 446 -10.38 -44.86 3.02
C GLU A 446 -11.31 -46.04 3.43
N PRO A 447 -11.20 -46.58 4.65
CA PRO A 447 -11.53 -47.99 4.91
C PRO A 447 -12.73 -48.16 5.83
N GLU A 448 -13.73 -48.92 5.39
CA GLU A 448 -14.94 -49.21 6.16
C GLU A 448 -14.69 -50.26 7.28
N HIS A 449 -15.68 -50.43 8.17
CA HIS A 449 -15.53 -51.08 9.49
C HIS A 449 -14.82 -52.45 9.55
N ALA A 450 -13.85 -52.58 10.46
CA ALA A 450 -13.52 -53.83 11.18
C ALA A 450 -12.85 -53.52 12.55
N PRO A 451 -13.06 -54.34 13.61
CA PRO A 451 -12.50 -54.08 14.95
C PRO A 451 -11.10 -54.70 15.16
N TYR A 452 -10.36 -54.15 16.12
CA TYR A 452 -9.07 -54.69 16.59
C TYR A 452 -9.25 -55.93 17.49
N ILE A 453 -8.44 -56.98 17.29
CA ILE A 453 -7.96 -57.92 18.33
C ILE A 453 -6.83 -58.81 17.75
N CYS A 454 -6.14 -59.58 18.58
CA CYS A 454 -4.81 -60.15 18.31
C CYS A 454 -4.79 -61.71 18.28
N ARG A 455 -3.81 -62.26 17.53
CA ARG A 455 -3.24 -63.64 17.56
C ARG A 455 -3.96 -64.84 16.90
N THR A 456 -3.20 -65.47 15.98
CA THR A 456 -2.89 -66.92 15.77
C THR A 456 -3.95 -67.98 15.43
N THR A 457 -3.60 -68.75 14.37
CA THR A 457 -3.75 -70.20 14.13
C THR A 457 -5.11 -70.83 13.71
N ASP A 458 -5.09 -71.30 12.45
CA ASP A 458 -5.49 -72.64 11.94
C ASP A 458 -6.97 -73.04 11.67
N LEU A 459 -7.08 -74.00 10.72
CA LEU A 459 -8.27 -74.77 10.24
C LEU A 459 -9.28 -74.01 9.35
N GLY A 460 -9.82 -74.56 8.24
CA GLY A 460 -9.48 -75.79 7.50
C GLY A 460 -10.51 -76.18 6.39
N GLU A 461 -10.02 -76.85 5.32
CA GLU A 461 -10.73 -77.72 4.35
C GLU A 461 -11.71 -77.22 3.24
N ASN A 462 -11.57 -77.85 2.05
CA ASN A 462 -12.52 -78.15 0.93
C ASN A 462 -13.21 -76.99 0.13
N GLY A 463 -13.42 -77.07 -1.20
CA GLY A 463 -12.99 -78.04 -2.24
C GLY A 463 -13.82 -78.01 -3.55
N ASN A 464 -13.20 -78.23 -4.74
CA ASN A 464 -13.80 -78.44 -6.09
C ASN A 464 -14.62 -77.25 -6.71
N GLU A 465 -14.87 -77.11 -8.04
CA GLU A 465 -14.56 -77.91 -9.24
C GLU A 465 -14.60 -77.10 -10.59
N LYS A 466 -14.16 -77.75 -11.70
CA LYS A 466 -14.38 -77.46 -13.15
C LYS A 466 -13.61 -76.26 -13.76
N MET A 467 -12.98 -76.32 -14.95
CA MET A 467 -13.31 -76.91 -16.29
C MET A 467 -14.40 -76.13 -17.06
N GLU A 468 -14.34 -75.86 -18.37
CA GLU A 468 -13.42 -76.31 -19.44
C GLU A 468 -13.47 -75.36 -20.67
N ALA A 469 -12.44 -75.38 -21.53
CA ALA A 469 -12.40 -74.91 -22.95
C ALA A 469 -12.84 -73.45 -23.30
N GLY A 470 -12.45 -72.86 -24.45
CA GLY A 470 -11.47 -73.27 -25.46
C GLY A 470 -11.71 -72.57 -26.82
N ALA A 471 -10.64 -72.09 -27.48
CA ALA A 471 -10.60 -71.34 -28.75
C ALA A 471 -11.28 -69.93 -28.72
N ALA A 472 -10.83 -68.93 -29.49
CA ALA A 472 -9.72 -68.89 -30.48
C ALA A 472 -8.88 -67.61 -30.30
#